data_AF-Q9UI74-F1
#
_entry.id   AF-Q9UI74-F1
#
_cell.length_a   1.000
_cell.length_b   1.000
_cell.length_c   1.000
_cell.angle_alpha   90.00
_cell.angle_beta   90.00
_cell.angle_gamma   90.00
#
_symmetry.space_group_name_H-M   'P 1'
#
loop_
_entity.id
_entity.type
_entity.pdbx_description
1 polymer ?
#
loop_
_entity_poly.entity_id
_entity_poly.type
_entity_poly.pdbx_seq_one_letter_code
_entity_poly.pdbx_strand_id
1 'polypeptide(L)' 'MQLRFAPFSEQATTLTQGSTQATGYDLNGAYDDTIPPMEKALGKMDIQIALPSGCYRRVAPWFGLAAKHFIDR' A
#
# COMPACT_ATOMS: atom_id res chain seq x y z
N MET A 1 -10.08 -1.28 18.30
CA MET A 1 -9.36 -2.29 17.48
C MET A 1 -8.16 -1.60 16.85
N GLN A 2 -6.93 -1.99 17.17
CA GLN A 2 -5.73 -1.34 16.64
C GLN A 2 -5.05 -2.25 15.60
N LEU A 3 -4.74 -1.69 14.43
CA LEU A 3 -3.91 -2.35 13.42
C LEU A 3 -2.46 -2.31 13.89
N ARG A 4 -1.78 -3.46 13.90
CA ARG A 4 -0.35 -3.54 14.25
C ARG A 4 0.46 -3.73 12.98
N PHE A 5 1.53 -2.95 12.84
CA PHE A 5 2.47 -3.09 11.74
C PHE A 5 3.91 -2.88 12.23
N ALA A 6 4.86 -3.48 11.55
CA ALA A 6 6.28 -3.34 11.84
C ALA A 6 7.07 -3.25 10.51
N PRO A 7 7.89 -2.21 10.32
CA PRO A 7 8.87 -2.21 9.24
C PRO A 7 9.94 -3.26 9.52
N PHE A 8 10.48 -3.89 8.48
CA PHE A 8 11.61 -4.83 8.60
C PHE A 8 12.87 -4.38 7.83
N SER A 9 12.83 -3.21 7.20
CA SER A 9 13.98 -2.54 6.59
C SER A 9 13.95 -1.04 6.86
N GLU A 10 15.08 -0.35 6.66
CA GLU A 10 15.19 1.11 6.79
C GLU A 10 14.47 1.88 5.67
N GLN A 11 14.21 1.20 4.55
CA GLN A 11 13.53 1.77 3.38
C GLN A 11 12.00 1.71 3.51
N ALA A 12 11.50 0.95 4.49
CA ALA A 12 10.08 0.83 4.75
C ALA A 12 9.48 2.16 5.23
N THR A 13 8.41 2.59 4.58
CA THR A 13 7.69 3.81 4.96
C THR A 13 6.51 3.49 5.86
N THR A 14 6.30 4.25 6.93
CA THR A 14 5.20 4.08 7.87
C THR A 14 3.83 4.23 7.18
N LEU A 15 2.86 3.39 7.57
CA LEU A 15 1.47 3.50 7.10
C LEU A 15 0.90 4.87 7.48
N THR A 16 0.39 5.60 6.47
CA THR A 16 -0.21 6.92 6.68
C THR A 16 -1.72 6.84 6.49
N GLN A 17 -2.47 7.50 7.38
CA GLN A 17 -3.92 7.61 7.26
C GLN A 17 -4.26 9.04 6.83
N GLY A 18 -4.77 9.22 5.61
CA GLY A 18 -5.02 10.56 5.05
C GLY A 18 -6.07 11.39 5.80
N SER A 19 -7.01 10.76 6.50
CA SER A 19 -7.98 11.43 7.37
C SER A 19 -8.53 10.48 8.43
N THR A 20 -9.09 11.00 9.54
CA THR A 20 -9.68 10.19 10.61
C THR A 20 -10.81 9.27 10.13
N GLN A 21 -11.50 9.66 9.05
CA GLN A 21 -12.61 8.90 8.45
C GLN A 21 -12.18 8.08 7.21
N ALA A 22 -10.89 8.07 6.87
CA ALA A 22 -10.39 7.29 5.75
C ALA A 22 -10.65 5.79 5.98
N THR A 23 -11.10 5.10 4.92
CA THR A 23 -11.44 3.67 4.97
C THR A 23 -10.21 2.76 4.96
N GLY A 24 -9.01 3.32 4.71
CA GLY A 24 -7.76 2.55 4.61
C GLY A 24 -6.52 3.38 4.91
N TYR A 25 -5.37 2.70 4.83
CA TYR A 25 -4.04 3.27 4.99
C TYR A 25 -3.34 3.34 3.63
N ASP A 26 -2.63 4.43 3.40
CA ASP A 26 -1.80 4.59 2.21
C ASP A 26 -0.56 3.70 2.32
N LEU A 27 -0.23 3.03 1.22
CA LEU A 27 0.90 2.13 1.08
C LEU A 27 1.93 2.74 0.13
N ASN A 28 3.18 2.82 0.59
CA ASN A 28 4.29 3.37 -0.17
C ASN A 28 5.30 2.26 -0.50
N GLY A 29 5.84 2.29 -1.72
CA GLY A 29 6.93 1.39 -2.12
C GLY A 29 8.22 1.75 -1.39
N ALA A 30 8.99 0.73 -1.02
CA ALA A 30 10.30 0.92 -0.38
C ALA A 30 11.43 1.15 -1.40
N TYR A 31 11.16 0.91 -2.69
CA TYR A 31 12.14 0.92 -3.77
C TYR A 31 11.62 1.68 -4.98
N ASP A 32 12.54 2.23 -5.75
CA ASP A 32 12.25 2.85 -7.04
C ASP A 32 12.10 1.78 -8.12
N ASP A 33 10.86 1.50 -8.51
CA ASP A 33 10.52 0.58 -9.59
C ASP A 33 10.01 1.37 -10.80
N THR A 34 10.58 1.10 -11.98
CA THR A 34 10.06 1.64 -13.26
C THR A 34 9.28 0.55 -13.99
N ILE A 35 7.99 0.77 -14.20
CA ILE A 35 7.09 -0.19 -14.87
C ILE A 35 6.86 0.27 -16.31
N PRO A 36 7.27 -0.51 -17.33
CA PRO A 36 6.97 -0.21 -18.73
C PRO A 36 5.46 -0.25 -19.03
N PRO A 37 5.01 0.36 -20.14
CA PRO A 37 3.63 0.23 -20.58
C PRO A 37 3.21 -1.23 -20.75
N MET A 38 2.03 -1.59 -20.26
CA MET A 38 1.42 -2.94 -20.33
C MET A 38 2.16 -4.04 -19.54
N GLU A 39 3.16 -3.69 -18.73
CA GLU A 39 3.85 -4.62 -17.85
C GLU A 39 3.28 -4.62 -16.43
N LYS A 40 3.61 -5.65 -15.65
CA LYS A 40 3.19 -5.80 -14.25
C LYS A 40 4.42 -5.98 -13.37
N ALA A 41 4.44 -5.27 -12.24
CA ALA A 41 5.49 -5.40 -11.23
C ALA A 41 4.91 -5.71 -9.85
N LEU A 42 5.71 -6.40 -9.04
CA LEU A 42 5.41 -6.63 -7.63
C LEU A 42 6.20 -5.63 -6.79
N GLY A 43 5.56 -4.51 -6.44
CA GLY A 43 6.16 -3.49 -5.59
C GLY A 43 6.35 -3.99 -4.15
N LYS A 44 7.59 -3.90 -3.64
CA LYS A 44 7.92 -4.24 -2.25
C LYS A 44 7.75 -3.02 -1.35
N MET A 45 7.17 -3.23 -0.17
CA MET A 45 6.87 -2.16 0.80
C MET A 45 7.65 -2.32 2.11
N ASP A 46 8.23 -3.50 2.35
CA ASP A 46 8.99 -3.86 3.55
C ASP A 46 8.29 -3.65 4.90
N ILE A 47 6.97 -3.85 4.93
CA ILE A 47 6.13 -3.75 6.12
C ILE A 47 5.41 -5.08 6.36
N GLN A 48 5.42 -5.52 7.61
CA GLN A 48 4.57 -6.62 8.09
C GLN A 48 3.34 -6.04 8.77
N ILE A 49 2.16 -6.60 8.48
CA ILE A 49 0.88 -6.14 9.03
C ILE A 49 0.20 -7.32 9.73
N ALA A 50 -0.13 -7.13 11.00
CA ALA A 50 -0.92 -8.05 11.79
C ALA A 50 -2.37 -7.56 11.89
N LEU A 51 -3.28 -8.32 11.29
CA LEU A 51 -4.70 -8.01 11.26
C LEU A 51 -5.40 -8.51 12.53
N PRO A 52 -6.44 -7.80 13.00
CA PRO A 52 -7.34 -8.33 14.01
C PRO A 52 -8.15 -9.52 13.47
N SER A 53 -8.64 -10.36 14.37
CA SER A 53 -9.46 -11.52 14.01
C SER A 53 -10.76 -11.09 13.31
N GLY A 54 -11.17 -11.88 12.31
CA GLY A 54 -12.39 -11.61 11.54
C GLY A 54 -12.24 -10.55 10.44
N CYS A 55 -11.03 -10.05 10.19
CA CYS A 55 -10.74 -9.11 9.10
C CYS A 55 -9.70 -9.68 8.13
N TYR A 56 -9.77 -9.26 6.88
CA TYR A 56 -8.71 -9.49 5.88
C TYR A 56 -8.25 -8.14 5.32
N ARG A 57 -7.01 -8.09 4.81
CA ARG A 57 -6.48 -6.91 4.14
C ARG A 57 -6.82 -6.96 2.67
N ARG A 58 -7.36 -5.87 2.13
CA ARG A 58 -7.51 -5.66 0.69
C ARG A 58 -6.54 -4.57 0.26
N VAL A 59 -5.71 -4.84 -0.74
CA VAL A 59 -4.96 -3.81 -1.45
C VAL A 59 -5.88 -3.27 -2.54
N ALA A 60 -6.11 -1.96 -2.55
CA ALA A 60 -6.97 -1.29 -3.51
C ALA A 60 -6.18 -0.20 -4.26
N PRO A 61 -6.47 0.04 -5.54
CA PRO A 61 -5.81 1.07 -6.31
C PRO A 61 -6.16 2.45 -5.77
N TRP A 62 -5.18 3.35 -5.76
CA TRP A 62 -5.43 4.75 -5.43
C TRP A 62 -6.12 5.44 -6.60
N PHE A 63 -7.28 6.06 -6.35
CA PHE A 63 -8.13 6.63 -7.40
C PHE A 63 -7.38 7.61 -8.31
N GLY A 64 -6.49 8.44 -7.76
CA GLY A 64 -5.70 9.37 -8.55
C GLY A 64 -4.71 8.71 -9.51
N LEU A 65 -4.13 7.57 -9.11
CA LEU A 65 -3.21 6.80 -9.96
C LEU A 65 -3.98 6.02 -11.02
N ALA A 66 -5.13 5.43 -10.66
CA ALA A 66 -6.01 4.75 -11.62
C ALA A 66 -6.50 5.73 -12.71
N ALA A 67 -7.02 6.89 -12.32
CA ALA A 67 -7.59 7.86 -13.25
C ALA A 67 -6.56 8.53 -14.17
N LYS A 68 -5.33 8.78 -13.69
CA LYS A 68 -4.30 9.50 -14.46
C LYS A 68 -3.37 8.58 -15.25
N HIS A 69 -3.11 7.39 -14.73
CA HIS A 69 -2.07 6.49 -15.23
C HIS A 69 -2.59 5.09 -15.60
N PHE A 70 -3.91 4.84 -15.50
CA PHE A 70 -4.53 3.55 -15.86
C PHE A 70 -3.91 2.34 -15.13
N ILE A 71 -3.51 2.52 -13.87
CA ILE A 71 -2.81 1.50 -13.05
C ILE A 71 -3.78 0.42 -12.50
N ASP A 72 -5.06 0.48 -12.84
CA ASP A 72 -6.11 -0.44 -12.36
C ASP A 72 -6.53 -1.54 -13.36
N ARG A 73 -5.94 -1.60 -14.57
CA ARG A 73 -6.26 -2.60 -15.60
C ARG A 73 -5.10 -3.54 -15.95
#